data_AF-A0A955BFB3-F1
#
_entry.id   AF-A0A955BFB3-F1
#
_cell.length_a   1.000
_cell.length_b   1.000
_cell.length_c   1.000
_cell.angle_alpha   90.00
_cell.angle_beta   90.00
_cell.angle_gamma   90.00
#
_symmetry.space_group_name_H-M   'P 1'
#
loop_
_entity.id
_entity.type
_entity.pdbx_description
1 polymer ?
#
loop_
_entity_poly.entity_id
_entity_poly.type
_entity_poly.pdbx_seq_one_letter_code
_entity_poly.pdbx_strand_id
1 'polypeptide(L)'
;MSVDPASSSSTDSPEASADTAESPPVRRRPRGLILIVVALVLGPVIYREYPREMARWRVAAALNARSADDNEKARQLLDEAFAWDPENRPARLQQARWQMQDEQLDEALAAYDQLVKESPADTALMMERADA
;
A
#
# COMPACT_ATOMS: atom_id res chain seq x y z
N MET A 1 48.27 20.52 68.56
CA MET A 1 49.51 20.14 67.88
C MET A 1 49.81 18.71 68.29
N SER A 2 49.27 17.75 67.54
CA SER A 2 49.47 16.32 67.80
C SER A 2 49.59 15.62 66.45
N VAL A 3 50.67 14.88 66.34
CA VAL A 3 51.06 14.03 65.21
C VAL A 3 50.31 12.71 65.39
N ASP A 4 49.69 12.17 64.34
CA ASP A 4 49.30 10.76 64.30
C ASP A 4 49.90 10.07 63.05
N PRO A 5 50.63 8.97 63.21
CA PRO A 5 51.27 8.23 62.14
C PRO A 5 50.45 7.00 61.68
N ALA A 6 50.59 6.70 60.40
CA ALA A 6 50.66 5.39 59.73
C ALA A 6 49.87 4.17 60.27
N SER A 7 48.94 3.71 59.42
CA SER A 7 48.82 2.35 58.87
C SER A 7 48.81 1.11 59.81
N SER A 8 47.72 0.35 59.80
CA SER A 8 47.72 -1.09 59.39
C SER A 8 46.33 -1.75 59.42
N SER A 9 46.01 -2.39 58.29
CA SER A 9 45.19 -3.61 58.09
C SER A 9 44.07 -3.98 59.07
N SER A 10 42.85 -4.16 58.55
CA SER A 10 42.13 -5.44 58.60
C SER A 10 40.94 -5.42 57.64
N THR A 11 41.08 -6.22 56.59
CA THR A 11 40.00 -6.77 55.78
C THR A 11 39.05 -7.54 56.70
N ASP A 12 37.79 -7.13 56.78
CA ASP A 12 36.70 -8.06 57.11
C ASP A 12 35.42 -7.56 56.42
N SER A 13 35.22 -8.00 55.19
CA SER A 13 33.93 -7.95 54.52
C SER A 13 33.34 -9.36 54.65
N PRO A 14 32.23 -9.56 55.38
CA PRO A 14 31.56 -10.83 55.37
C PRO A 14 30.87 -11.00 54.02
N GLU A 15 31.45 -11.88 53.22
CA GLU A 15 30.80 -12.57 52.11
C GLU A 15 29.66 -13.47 52.66
N ALA A 16 28.71 -13.80 51.78
CA ALA A 16 27.52 -14.63 51.98
C ALA A 16 26.29 -13.86 52.53
N SER A 17 25.16 -13.79 51.83
CA SER A 17 24.57 -14.88 51.04
C SER A 17 23.75 -14.33 49.90
N ALA A 18 23.91 -14.96 48.75
CA ALA A 18 22.98 -14.92 47.64
C ALA A 18 21.58 -15.27 48.14
N ASP A 19 20.72 -14.27 48.33
CA ASP A 19 19.29 -14.51 48.31
C ASP A 19 18.82 -14.31 46.87
N THR A 20 18.62 -15.46 46.24
CA THR A 20 18.05 -15.61 44.91
C THR A 20 16.61 -15.15 44.98
N ALA A 21 16.38 -13.84 44.87
CA ALA A 21 15.07 -13.31 44.54
C ALA A 21 14.80 -13.63 43.07
N GLU A 22 14.38 -14.88 42.83
CA GLU A 22 13.88 -15.37 41.56
C GLU A 22 12.81 -14.41 41.06
N SER A 23 13.19 -13.59 40.07
CA SER A 23 12.29 -12.63 39.46
C SER A 23 11.12 -13.40 38.84
N PRO A 24 9.86 -13.04 39.13
CA PRO A 24 8.73 -13.78 38.59
C PRO A 24 8.79 -13.76 37.05
N PRO A 25 8.54 -14.89 36.37
CA PRO A 25 8.61 -14.93 34.92
C PRO A 25 7.53 -14.01 34.35
N VAL A 26 7.95 -12.89 33.77
CA VAL A 26 7.08 -12.00 33.01
C VAL A 26 6.54 -12.82 31.84
N ARG A 27 5.29 -13.30 31.95
CA ARG A 27 4.57 -13.97 30.86
C ARG A 27 4.49 -13.00 29.67
N ARG A 28 5.45 -13.12 28.73
CA ARG A 28 5.46 -12.37 27.47
C ARG A 28 4.19 -12.76 26.72
N ARG A 29 3.20 -11.85 26.71
CA ARG A 29 1.98 -12.00 25.90
C ARG A 29 2.40 -12.32 24.46
N PRO A 30 1.77 -13.31 23.79
CA PRO A 30 2.18 -13.75 22.46
C PRO A 30 1.73 -12.73 21.41
N ARG A 31 2.31 -11.53 21.43
CA ARG A 31 2.07 -10.48 20.43
C ARG A 31 2.33 -11.00 19.01
N GLY A 32 3.28 -11.92 18.87
CA GLY A 32 3.54 -12.63 17.61
C GLY A 32 2.37 -13.49 17.12
N LEU A 33 1.69 -14.22 18.01
CA LEU A 33 0.53 -15.04 17.65
C LEU A 33 -0.63 -14.16 17.17
N ILE A 34 -0.86 -13.03 17.84
CA ILE A 34 -1.90 -12.07 17.44
C ILE A 34 -1.58 -11.50 16.05
N LEU A 35 -0.32 -11.12 15.78
CA LEU A 35 0.08 -10.64 14.45
C LEU A 35 -0.08 -11.70 13.35
N ILE A 36 0.22 -12.97 13.64
CA ILE A 36 0.03 -14.08 12.71
C ILE A 36 -1.47 -14.29 12.42
N VAL A 37 -2.31 -14.29 13.45
CA VAL A 37 -3.77 -14.42 13.27
C VAL A 37 -4.33 -13.25 12.49
N VAL A 38 -3.91 -12.02 12.79
CA VAL A 38 -4.28 -10.82 12.03
C VAL A 38 -3.82 -10.92 10.58
N ALA A 39 -2.60 -11.37 10.32
CA ALA A 39 -2.09 -11.57 8.96
C ALA A 39 -2.82 -12.69 8.20
N LEU A 40 -3.26 -13.76 8.87
CA LEU A 40 -4.04 -14.84 8.24
C LEU A 40 -5.48 -14.40 7.93
N VAL A 41 -6.06 -13.53 8.75
CA VAL A 41 -7.43 -13.02 8.55
C VAL A 41 -7.43 -11.88 7.53
N LEU A 42 -6.53 -10.91 7.66
CA LEU A 42 -6.47 -9.74 6.80
C LEU A 42 -5.67 -9.98 5.52
N GLY A 43 -4.67 -10.85 5.53
CA GLY A 43 -3.80 -11.11 4.37
C GLY A 43 -4.55 -11.50 3.10
N PRO A 44 -5.50 -12.45 3.15
CA PRO A 44 -6.31 -12.80 1.97
C PRO A 44 -7.20 -11.67 1.47
N VAL A 45 -7.71 -10.82 2.37
CA VAL A 45 -8.54 -9.66 2.03
C VAL A 45 -7.69 -8.56 1.39
N ILE A 46 -6.57 -8.22 2.03
CA ILE A 46 -5.60 -7.25 1.51
C ILE A 46 -5.09 -7.73 0.14
N TYR A 47 -4.73 -8.99 -0.01
CA TYR A 47 -4.25 -9.51 -1.29
C TYR A 47 -5.27 -9.37 -2.44
N ARG A 48 -6.58 -9.48 -2.14
CA ARG A 48 -7.63 -9.32 -3.16
C ARG A 48 -7.99 -7.86 -3.46
N GLU A 49 -8.03 -6.99 -2.45
CA GLU A 49 -8.53 -5.62 -2.60
C GLU A 49 -7.43 -4.60 -2.91
N TYR A 50 -6.20 -4.87 -2.47
CA TYR A 50 -5.05 -3.96 -2.67
C TYR A 50 -4.68 -3.69 -4.14
N PRO A 51 -4.80 -4.64 -5.08
CA PRO A 51 -4.49 -4.40 -6.49
C PRO A 51 -5.39 -3.31 -7.11
N ARG A 52 -6.69 -3.32 -6.78
CA ARG A 52 -7.66 -2.35 -7.30
C ARG A 52 -7.35 -0.92 -6.89
N GLU A 53 -6.96 -0.73 -5.64
CA GLU A 53 -6.63 0.58 -5.12
C GLU A 53 -5.37 1.12 -5.79
N MET A 54 -4.34 0.27 -5.93
CA MET A 54 -3.11 0.65 -6.65
C MET A 54 -3.39 1.07 -8.09
N ALA A 55 -4.23 0.33 -8.81
CA ALA A 55 -4.64 0.71 -10.16
C ALA A 55 -5.28 2.12 -10.20
N ARG A 56 -6.13 2.47 -9.23
CA ARG A 56 -6.74 3.81 -9.16
C ARG A 56 -5.72 4.92 -8.93
N TRP A 57 -4.74 4.71 -8.04
CA TRP A 57 -3.65 5.67 -7.84
C TRP A 57 -2.82 5.87 -9.11
N ARG A 58 -2.59 4.79 -9.87
CA ARG A 58 -1.88 4.86 -11.16
C ARG A 58 -2.68 5.63 -12.22
N VAL A 59 -3.99 5.41 -12.33
CA VAL A 59 -4.86 6.23 -13.21
C VAL A 59 -4.79 7.71 -12.83
N ALA A 60 -4.85 8.05 -11.54
CA ALA A 60 -4.74 9.44 -11.09
C ALA A 60 -3.38 10.06 -11.45
N ALA A 61 -2.29 9.31 -11.28
CA ALA A 61 -0.95 9.74 -11.68
C ALA A 61 -0.85 9.92 -13.21
N ALA A 62 -1.47 9.03 -13.98
CA ALA A 62 -1.53 9.08 -15.43
C ALA A 62 -2.24 10.35 -15.91
N LEU A 63 -3.36 10.72 -15.28
CA LEU A 63 -4.09 11.96 -15.57
C LEU A 63 -3.25 13.21 -15.28
N ASN A 64 -2.51 13.20 -14.17
CA ASN A 64 -1.60 14.30 -13.84
C ASN A 64 -0.49 14.43 -14.89
N ALA A 65 0.12 13.31 -15.32
CA ALA A 65 1.13 13.31 -16.38
C ALA A 65 0.57 13.83 -17.72
N ARG A 66 -0.63 13.37 -18.12
CA ARG A 66 -1.32 13.84 -19.34
C ARG A 66 -1.58 15.35 -19.29
N SER A 67 -2.00 15.87 -18.14
CA SER A 67 -2.23 17.31 -17.97
C SER A 67 -0.95 18.16 -17.99
N ALA A 68 0.20 17.53 -17.75
CA ALA A 68 1.52 18.13 -17.87
C ALA A 68 2.14 17.94 -19.28
N ASP A 69 1.34 17.49 -20.25
CA ASP A 69 1.73 17.19 -21.64
C ASP A 69 2.75 16.04 -21.79
N ASP A 70 2.96 15.27 -20.72
CA ASP A 70 3.83 14.09 -20.70
C ASP A 70 3.03 12.84 -21.11
N ASN A 71 2.71 12.79 -22.41
CA ASN A 71 1.85 11.77 -23.01
C ASN A 71 2.43 10.35 -22.90
N GLU A 72 3.74 10.22 -23.01
CA GLU A 72 4.42 8.92 -22.93
C GLU A 72 4.35 8.36 -21.51
N LYS A 73 4.65 9.18 -20.49
CA LYS A 73 4.52 8.79 -19.10
C LYS A 73 3.07 8.52 -18.70
N ALA A 74 2.12 9.30 -19.22
CA ALA A 74 0.70 9.06 -18.99
C ALA A 74 0.27 7.67 -19.47
N ARG A 75 0.70 7.26 -20.67
CA ARG A 75 0.44 5.91 -21.20
C ARG A 75 1.09 4.82 -20.35
N GLN A 76 2.37 4.99 -19.97
CA GLN A 76 3.07 4.03 -19.10
C GLN A 76 2.35 3.84 -17.75
N LEU A 77 1.92 4.93 -17.11
CA LEU A 77 1.18 4.87 -15.84
C LEU A 77 -0.18 4.20 -16.01
N LEU A 78 -0.83 4.37 -17.16
CA LEU A 78 -2.09 3.71 -17.47
C LEU A 78 -1.88 2.19 -17.70
N ASP A 79 -0.82 1.80 -18.40
CA ASP A 79 -0.43 0.40 -18.57
C ASP A 79 -0.11 -0.28 -17.24
N GLU A 80 0.58 0.43 -16.34
CA GLU A 80 0.80 -0.03 -14.97
C GLU A 80 -0.51 -0.20 -14.20
N ALA A 81 -1.51 0.67 -14.41
CA ALA A 81 -2.83 0.50 -13.80
C ALA A 81 -3.48 -0.82 -14.25
N PHE A 82 -3.39 -1.16 -15.54
CA PHE A 82 -3.88 -2.43 -16.06
C PHE A 82 -3.09 -3.65 -15.55
N ALA A 83 -1.80 -3.49 -15.28
CA ALA A 83 -1.00 -4.57 -14.68
C ALA A 83 -1.46 -4.90 -13.24
N TRP A 84 -1.93 -3.90 -12.49
CA TRP A 84 -2.52 -4.09 -11.16
C TRP A 84 -3.95 -4.62 -11.22
N ASP A 85 -4.75 -4.12 -12.16
CA ASP A 85 -6.15 -4.51 -12.33
C ASP A 85 -6.53 -4.47 -13.82
N PRO A 86 -6.50 -5.61 -14.53
CA PRO A 86 -6.83 -5.69 -15.95
C PRO A 86 -8.28 -5.32 -16.29
N GLU A 87 -9.17 -5.38 -15.30
CA GLU A 87 -10.59 -5.04 -15.42
C GLU A 87 -10.91 -3.67 -14.82
N ASN A 88 -9.89 -2.84 -14.58
CA ASN A 88 -10.08 -1.52 -14.03
C ASN A 88 -10.89 -0.62 -14.98
N ARG A 89 -12.19 -0.53 -14.71
CA ARG A 89 -13.12 0.27 -15.50
C ARG A 89 -12.70 1.76 -15.61
N PRO A 90 -12.27 2.45 -14.53
CA PRO A 90 -11.73 3.80 -14.65
C PRO A 90 -10.55 3.93 -15.63
N ALA A 91 -9.63 2.97 -15.62
CA ALA A 91 -8.49 2.96 -16.54
C ALA A 91 -8.94 2.78 -18.01
N ARG A 92 -9.84 1.82 -18.27
CA ARG A 92 -10.40 1.58 -19.62
C ARG A 92 -11.14 2.81 -20.16
N LEU A 93 -11.94 3.45 -19.31
CA LEU A 93 -12.66 4.68 -19.69
C LEU A 93 -11.69 5.80 -20.05
N GLN A 94 -10.64 6.01 -19.25
CA GLN A 94 -9.65 7.03 -19.58
C GLN A 94 -8.86 6.72 -20.84
N GLN A 95 -8.55 5.45 -21.08
CA GLN A 95 -7.92 5.03 -22.32
C GLN A 95 -8.79 5.39 -23.54
N ALA A 96 -10.09 5.08 -23.50
CA ALA A 96 -11.03 5.40 -24.59
C ALA A 96 -11.13 6.92 -24.82
N ARG A 97 -11.17 7.72 -23.75
CA ARG A 97 -11.18 9.19 -23.84
C ARG A 97 -9.89 9.74 -24.44
N TRP A 98 -8.74 9.16 -24.14
CA TRP A 98 -7.47 9.60 -24.75
C TRP A 98 -7.34 9.15 -26.19
N GLN A 99 -7.83 7.96 -26.55
CA GLN A 99 -7.91 7.51 -27.93
C GLN A 99 -8.77 8.47 -28.76
N MET A 100 -9.91 8.91 -28.23
CA MET A 100 -10.73 9.97 -28.83
C MET A 100 -9.94 11.26 -29.08
N GLN A 101 -9.19 11.73 -28.09
CA GLN A 101 -8.37 12.95 -28.20
C GLN A 101 -7.20 12.78 -29.18
N ASP A 102 -6.65 11.58 -29.27
CA ASP A 102 -5.55 11.21 -30.15
C ASP A 102 -6.05 10.77 -31.55
N GLU A 103 -7.33 11.03 -31.87
CA GLU A 103 -7.99 10.72 -33.16
C GLU A 103 -8.04 9.21 -33.52
N GLN A 104 -7.88 8.32 -32.53
CA GLN A 104 -8.00 6.87 -32.64
C GLN A 104 -9.46 6.44 -32.43
N LEU A 105 -10.33 6.84 -33.36
CA LEU A 105 -11.78 6.69 -33.21
C LEU A 105 -12.25 5.24 -33.20
N ASP A 106 -11.66 4.37 -34.03
CA ASP A 106 -12.05 2.96 -34.14
C ASP A 106 -11.80 2.21 -32.83
N GLU A 107 -10.62 2.41 -32.23
CA GLU A 107 -10.27 1.82 -30.93
C GLU A 107 -11.14 2.38 -29.80
N ALA A 108 -11.38 3.70 -29.81
CA ALA A 108 -12.18 4.35 -28.78
C ALA A 108 -13.63 3.83 -28.78
N LEU A 109 -14.25 3.74 -29.96
CA LEU A 109 -15.61 3.21 -30.12
C LEU A 109 -15.71 1.75 -29.65
N ALA A 110 -14.73 0.92 -30.00
CA ALA A 110 -14.69 -0.47 -29.53
C ALA A 110 -14.58 -0.55 -28.00
N ALA A 111 -13.80 0.33 -27.36
CA ALA A 111 -13.68 0.39 -25.92
C ALA A 111 -14.97 0.87 -25.24
N TYR A 112 -15.63 1.92 -25.76
CA TYR A 112 -16.92 2.38 -25.25
C TYR A 112 -18.03 1.34 -25.42
N ASP A 113 -18.05 0.61 -26.53
CA ASP A 113 -18.99 -0.49 -26.76
C ASP A 113 -18.89 -1.57 -25.68
N GLN A 114 -17.67 -1.91 -25.24
CA GLN A 114 -17.47 -2.85 -24.14
C GLN A 114 -17.95 -2.27 -22.82
N LEU A 115 -17.59 -1.01 -22.51
CA LEU A 115 -17.97 -0.34 -21.26
C LEU A 115 -19.50 -0.19 -21.12
N VAL A 116 -20.21 0.12 -22.20
CA VAL A 116 -21.68 0.22 -22.22
C VAL A 116 -22.33 -1.16 -22.05
N LYS A 117 -21.76 -2.23 -22.62
CA LYS A 117 -22.26 -3.60 -22.39
C LYS A 117 -22.14 -4.02 -20.92
N GLU A 118 -21.05 -3.64 -20.26
CA GLU A 118 -20.83 -3.90 -18.83
C GLU A 118 -21.73 -3.05 -17.93
N SER A 119 -22.16 -1.88 -18.39
CA SER A 119 -23.02 -0.97 -17.61
C SER A 119 -24.02 -0.21 -18.47
N PRO A 120 -25.08 -0.91 -18.93
CA PRO A 120 -26.05 -0.36 -19.87
C PRO A 120 -26.97 0.71 -19.25
N ALA A 121 -26.88 0.95 -17.93
CA ALA A 121 -27.64 2.01 -17.26
C ALA A 121 -26.83 3.31 -17.08
N ASP A 122 -25.55 3.33 -17.48
CA ASP A 122 -24.69 4.51 -17.34
C ASP A 122 -24.94 5.48 -18.50
N THR A 123 -25.82 6.45 -18.27
CA THR A 123 -26.20 7.45 -19.28
C THR A 123 -25.03 8.35 -19.68
N ALA A 124 -24.04 8.56 -18.80
CA ALA A 124 -22.86 9.36 -19.12
C ALA A 124 -21.98 8.64 -20.15
N LEU A 125 -21.77 7.33 -19.98
CA LEU A 125 -21.05 6.51 -20.97
C LEU A 125 -21.75 6.48 -22.33
N MET A 126 -23.08 6.48 -22.37
CA MET A 126 -23.84 6.54 -23.62
C MET A 126 -23.66 7.87 -24.36
N MET A 127 -23.58 8.98 -23.62
CA MET A 127 -23.31 10.29 -24.19
C MET A 127 -21.88 10.36 -24.75
N GLU A 128 -20.87 9.95 -23.96
CA GLU A 128 -19.47 9.96 -24.42
C GLU A 128 -19.25 9.06 -25.64
N ARG A 129 -19.96 7.93 -25.72
CA ARG A 129 -19.95 7.07 -26.92
C ARG A 129 -20.60 7.73 -28.13
N ALA A 130 -21.63 8.56 -27.93
CA ALA A 130 -22.30 9.25 -29.03
C ALA A 130 -21.46 10.40 -29.60
N ASP A 131 -20.57 10.96 -28.78
CA ASP A 131 -19.60 11.99 -29.16
C ASP A 131 -18.33 11.40 -29.81
N ALA A 132 -18.19 10.06 -29.81
CA ALA A 132 -17.09 9.31 -30.41
C ALA A 132 -17.30 8.99 -31.89
#